data_AF-A0A521GYY9-F1
#
_entry.id   AF-A0A521GYY9-F1
#
_cell.length_a   1.000
_cell.length_b   1.000
_cell.length_c   1.000
_cell.angle_alpha   90.00
_cell.angle_beta   90.00
_cell.angle_gamma   90.00
#
_symmetry.space_group_name_H-M   'P 1'
#
loop_
_entity.id
_entity.type
_entity.pdbx_description
1 polymer ?
#
loop_
_entity_poly.entity_id
_entity_poly.type
_entity_poly.pdbx_seq_one_letter_code
_entity_poly.pdbx_strand_id
1 'polypeptide(L)'
;MSGGSLLQRIIAVLRTGKVDPAQESLYEFKRVWIFPAWTQAALVVALFVTTVFCTHAEYRAKGTSFGFAGPAFNVLVNPIYEELIFRGWILGRLVRNHSNTFAIAISSFLFGLLHLRNIYWLDTEALLRMVAYTGLVLGPLFGYVTLRCRTLWPAAILHYLNNLGYYV
;
A
#
# COMPACT_ATOMS: atom_id res chain seq x y z
N MET A 1 4.33 39.39 -12.78
CA MET A 1 4.67 38.03 -12.30
C MET A 1 3.89 37.77 -11.03
N SER A 2 2.67 37.20 -11.11
CA SER A 2 1.85 36.96 -9.91
C SER A 2 2.37 35.73 -9.16
N GLY A 3 3.12 35.99 -8.08
CA GLY A 3 3.58 34.94 -7.18
C GLY A 3 2.40 34.39 -6.39
N GLY A 4 1.93 33.20 -6.75
CA GLY A 4 0.92 32.47 -5.96
C GLY A 4 1.38 32.28 -4.51
N SER A 5 0.42 32.27 -3.58
CA SER A 5 0.67 32.16 -2.14
C SER A 5 1.44 30.87 -1.80
N LEU A 6 2.14 30.84 -0.67
CA LEU A 6 2.86 29.65 -0.20
C LEU A 6 1.97 28.40 -0.20
N LEU A 7 0.70 28.56 0.19
CA LEU A 7 -0.32 27.51 0.15
C LEU A 7 -0.57 26.99 -1.27
N GLN A 8 -0.68 27.87 -2.26
CA GLN A 8 -0.86 27.48 -3.67
C GLN A 8 0.36 26.71 -4.20
N ARG A 9 1.57 27.08 -3.77
CA ARG A 9 2.81 26.36 -4.13
C ARG A 9 2.84 24.96 -3.51
N ILE A 10 2.47 24.83 -2.24
CA ILE A 10 2.38 23.53 -1.55
C ILE A 10 1.34 22.64 -2.23
N ILE A 11 0.14 23.17 -2.48
CA ILE A 11 -0.92 22.44 -3.20
C ILE A 11 -0.44 22.01 -4.59
N ALA A 12 0.30 22.86 -5.31
CA ALA A 12 0.82 22.53 -6.63
C ALA A 12 1.84 21.38 -6.59
N VAL A 13 2.72 21.33 -5.58
CA VAL A 13 3.70 20.23 -5.41
C VAL A 13 3.03 18.91 -5.02
N LEU A 14 1.94 18.98 -4.24
CA LEU A 14 1.17 17.82 -3.80
C LEU A 14 0.15 17.33 -4.83
N ARG A 15 -0.11 18.07 -5.91
CA ARG A 15 -1.00 17.61 -6.97
C ARG A 15 -0.40 16.40 -7.67
N THR A 16 -1.14 15.31 -7.65
CA THR A 16 -0.93 14.21 -8.59
C THR A 16 -1.46 14.66 -9.95
N GLY A 17 -0.62 14.58 -11.00
CA GLY A 17 -1.11 14.76 -12.37
C GLY A 17 -2.19 13.73 -12.70
N LYS A 18 -3.02 13.98 -13.71
CA LYS A 18 -3.87 12.91 -14.24
C LYS A 18 -2.96 11.79 -14.74
N VAL A 19 -3.23 10.57 -14.26
CA VAL A 19 -2.58 9.36 -14.77
C VAL A 19 -3.43 8.91 -15.94
N ASP A 20 -2.82 8.77 -17.12
CA ASP A 20 -3.45 8.15 -18.28
C ASP A 20 -3.03 6.67 -18.38
N PRO A 21 -3.84 5.74 -17.86
CA PRO A 21 -3.52 4.32 -17.87
C PRO A 21 -3.75 3.65 -19.24
N ALA A 22 -4.09 4.40 -20.30
CA ALA A 22 -3.96 3.92 -21.68
C ALA A 22 -2.51 4.03 -22.20
N GLN A 23 -1.68 4.85 -21.56
CA GLN A 23 -0.30 5.10 -21.97
C GLN A 23 0.74 4.65 -20.94
N GLU A 24 0.35 4.50 -19.67
CA GLU A 24 1.28 4.11 -18.60
C GLU A 24 0.74 2.99 -17.71
N SER A 25 1.43 1.85 -17.69
CA SER A 25 1.20 0.77 -16.71
C SER A 25 1.65 1.20 -15.30
N LEU A 26 0.83 0.89 -14.29
CA LEU A 26 1.20 1.03 -12.88
C LEU A 26 1.96 -0.18 -12.33
N TYR A 27 2.01 -1.29 -13.07
CA TYR A 27 2.64 -2.55 -12.67
C TYR A 27 4.14 -2.60 -12.92
N GLU A 28 4.66 -1.71 -13.77
CA GLU A 28 6.07 -1.70 -14.11
C GLU A 28 6.91 -1.07 -12.99
N PHE A 29 8.09 -1.64 -12.73
CA PHE A 29 9.11 -0.98 -11.94
C PHE A 29 9.66 0.21 -12.75
N LYS A 30 9.41 1.42 -12.26
CA LYS A 30 9.89 2.66 -12.88
C LYS A 30 10.98 3.29 -12.02
N ARG A 31 11.85 4.09 -12.62
CA ARG A 31 12.77 4.93 -11.83
C ARG A 31 11.96 5.92 -11.00
N VAL A 32 12.15 5.90 -9.68
CA VAL A 32 11.51 6.85 -8.75
C VAL A 32 12.61 7.69 -8.13
N TRP A 33 12.68 8.96 -8.53
CA TRP A 33 13.74 9.89 -8.12
C TRP A 33 15.13 9.33 -8.48
N ILE A 34 15.99 9.13 -7.49
CA ILE A 34 17.34 8.56 -7.66
C ILE A 34 17.34 7.03 -7.66
N PHE A 35 16.23 6.38 -7.26
CA PHE A 35 16.13 4.93 -7.16
C PHE A 35 15.79 4.30 -8.51
N PRO A 36 16.70 3.53 -9.14
CA PRO A 36 16.39 2.78 -10.35
C PRO A 36 15.37 1.66 -10.08
N ALA A 37 14.82 1.09 -11.16
CA ALA A 37 13.85 0.00 -11.09
C ALA A 37 14.38 -1.23 -10.32
N TRP A 38 15.63 -1.62 -10.58
CA TRP A 38 16.22 -2.81 -9.99
C TRP A 38 16.43 -2.69 -8.47
N THR A 39 16.71 -1.50 -7.93
CA THR A 39 16.85 -1.32 -6.48
C THR A 39 15.51 -1.50 -5.76
N GLN A 40 14.41 -1.10 -6.39
CA GLN A 40 13.07 -1.33 -5.85
C GLN A 40 12.74 -2.83 -5.86
N ALA A 41 13.05 -3.54 -6.95
CA ALA A 41 12.86 -4.98 -7.03
C ALA A 41 13.70 -5.72 -5.96
N ALA A 42 14.98 -5.36 -5.82
CA ALA A 42 15.86 -5.91 -4.78
C ALA A 42 15.32 -5.63 -3.37
N LEU A 43 14.80 -4.43 -3.13
CA LEU A 43 14.21 -4.07 -1.83
C LEU A 43 12.93 -4.86 -1.53
N VAL A 44 12.05 -5.06 -2.52
CA VAL A 44 10.85 -5.91 -2.36
C VAL A 44 11.25 -7.34 -2.01
N VAL A 45 12.25 -7.91 -2.69
CA VAL A 45 12.76 -9.26 -2.38
C VAL A 45 13.36 -9.32 -0.98
N ALA A 46 14.20 -8.34 -0.61
CA ALA A 46 14.81 -8.30 0.71
C ALA A 46 13.76 -8.17 1.84
N LEU A 47 12.75 -7.32 1.65
CA LEU A 47 11.65 -7.15 2.60
C LEU A 47 10.80 -8.41 2.71
N PHE A 48 10.47 -9.05 1.58
CA PHE A 48 9.78 -10.34 1.57
C PHE A 48 10.54 -11.39 2.38
N VAL A 49 11.84 -11.56 2.10
CA VAL A 49 12.70 -12.52 2.81
C VAL A 49 12.76 -12.20 4.31
N THR A 50 12.89 -10.91 4.66
CA THR A 50 12.89 -10.47 6.06
C THR A 50 11.57 -10.82 6.75
N THR A 51 10.43 -10.55 6.11
CA THR A 51 9.11 -10.91 6.64
C THR A 51 9.01 -12.42 6.86
N VAL A 52 9.50 -13.25 5.93
CA VAL A 52 9.54 -14.71 6.11
C VAL A 52 10.29 -15.09 7.38
N PHE A 53 11.49 -14.55 7.60
CA PHE A 53 12.28 -14.86 8.77
C PHE A 53 11.64 -14.37 10.07
N CYS A 54 11.12 -13.13 10.11
CA CYS A 54 10.46 -12.58 11.28
C CYS A 54 9.20 -13.38 11.66
N THR A 55 8.35 -13.68 10.68
CA THR A 55 7.14 -14.48 10.89
C THR A 55 7.46 -15.89 11.33
N HIS A 56 8.50 -16.51 10.75
CA HIS A 56 8.96 -17.83 11.19
C HIS A 56 9.48 -17.80 12.63
N ALA A 57 10.28 -16.81 13.00
CA ALA A 57 10.81 -16.64 14.35
C ALA A 57 9.68 -16.43 15.38
N GLU A 58 8.69 -15.59 15.05
CA GLU A 58 7.50 -15.38 15.88
C GLU A 58 6.72 -16.68 16.07
N TYR A 59 6.45 -17.40 14.99
CA TYR A 59 5.72 -18.66 15.05
C TYR A 59 6.42 -19.70 15.92
N ARG A 60 7.75 -19.81 15.83
CA ARG A 60 8.53 -20.69 16.70
C ARG A 60 8.47 -20.30 18.17
N ALA A 61 8.37 -19.01 18.47
CA ALA A 61 8.36 -18.51 19.85
C ALA A 61 6.96 -18.57 20.49
N LYS A 62 5.90 -18.28 19.71
CA LYS A 62 4.55 -18.02 20.23
C LYS A 62 3.48 -18.98 19.70
N GLY A 63 3.78 -19.75 18.65
CA GLY A 63 2.78 -20.57 17.94
C GLY A 63 1.78 -19.77 17.10
N THR A 64 2.00 -18.45 16.97
CA THR A 64 1.13 -17.51 16.23
C THR A 64 1.94 -16.74 15.19
N SER A 65 1.26 -16.08 14.26
CA SER A 65 1.89 -15.22 13.26
C SER A 65 1.07 -13.95 13.09
N PHE A 66 1.69 -12.79 13.28
CA PHE A 66 1.01 -11.51 13.40
C PHE A 66 -0.09 -11.52 14.48
N GLY A 67 0.13 -12.27 15.57
CA GLY A 67 -0.88 -12.47 16.62
C GLY A 67 -2.05 -13.39 16.25
N PHE A 68 -2.07 -13.96 15.04
CA PHE A 68 -3.13 -14.85 14.58
C PHE A 68 -2.76 -16.33 14.76
N ALA A 69 -3.77 -17.16 15.06
CA ALA A 69 -3.62 -18.60 15.16
C ALA A 69 -3.71 -19.26 13.77
N GLY A 70 -2.63 -19.90 13.30
CA GLY A 70 -2.63 -20.67 12.05
C GLY A 70 -1.38 -20.45 11.18
N PRO A 71 -1.21 -21.24 10.10
CA PRO A 71 -0.04 -21.15 9.23
C PRO A 71 0.00 -19.83 8.45
N ALA A 72 1.15 -19.15 8.55
CA ALA A 72 1.35 -17.76 8.15
C ALA A 72 1.51 -17.47 6.65
N PHE A 73 1.15 -18.42 5.77
CA PHE A 73 1.52 -18.34 4.36
C PHE A 73 0.95 -17.09 3.67
N ASN A 74 -0.28 -16.68 3.99
CA ASN A 74 -0.89 -15.47 3.43
C ASN A 74 -0.04 -14.22 3.70
N VAL A 75 0.50 -14.08 4.91
CA VAL A 75 1.11 -12.81 5.32
C VAL A 75 2.37 -12.45 4.54
N LEU A 76 3.04 -13.46 3.96
CA LEU A 76 4.27 -13.29 3.18
C LEU A 76 4.00 -12.56 1.85
N VAL A 77 2.88 -12.88 1.21
CA VAL A 77 2.52 -12.38 -0.13
C VAL A 77 1.43 -11.30 -0.10
N ASN A 78 0.80 -11.07 1.06
CA ASN A 78 -0.22 -10.03 1.27
C ASN A 78 0.13 -8.68 0.66
N PRO A 79 1.28 -8.05 0.99
CA PRO A 79 1.55 -6.70 0.50
C PRO A 79 1.56 -6.62 -1.03
N ILE A 80 2.11 -7.63 -1.72
CA ILE A 80 2.19 -7.62 -3.19
C ILE A 80 0.80 -7.76 -3.79
N TYR A 81 0.06 -8.83 -3.47
CA TYR A 81 -1.22 -9.06 -4.15
C TYR A 81 -2.26 -7.99 -3.78
N GLU A 82 -2.23 -7.48 -2.54
CA GLU A 82 -3.12 -6.38 -2.14
C GLU A 82 -2.81 -5.12 -2.96
N GLU A 83 -1.54 -4.73 -3.10
CA GLU A 83 -1.21 -3.57 -3.94
C GLU A 83 -1.52 -3.80 -5.44
N LEU A 84 -1.31 -5.02 -5.96
CA LEU A 84 -1.70 -5.35 -7.34
C LEU A 84 -3.20 -5.13 -7.57
N ILE A 85 -4.06 -5.56 -6.63
CA ILE A 85 -5.51 -5.44 -6.75
C ILE A 85 -5.96 -3.99 -6.52
N PHE A 86 -5.59 -3.38 -5.39
CA PHE A 86 -6.17 -2.08 -5.01
C PHE A 86 -5.52 -0.90 -5.75
N ARG A 87 -4.19 -0.95 -5.98
CA ARG A 87 -3.42 0.17 -6.54
C ARG A 87 -3.15 -0.04 -8.03
N GLY A 88 -2.88 -1.27 -8.44
CA GLY A 88 -2.79 -1.64 -9.84
C GLY A 88 -4.16 -1.60 -10.53
N TRP A 89 -5.08 -2.49 -10.13
CA TRP A 89 -6.31 -2.71 -10.87
C TRP A 89 -7.43 -1.71 -10.53
N ILE A 90 -7.86 -1.65 -9.27
CA ILE A 90 -9.01 -0.83 -8.84
C ILE A 90 -8.71 0.67 -9.03
N LEU A 91 -7.63 1.17 -8.39
CA LEU A 91 -7.23 2.57 -8.51
C LEU A 91 -6.91 2.93 -9.98
N GLY A 92 -6.13 2.09 -10.67
CA GLY A 92 -5.79 2.29 -12.07
C GLY A 92 -7.01 2.34 -13.00
N ARG A 93 -8.10 1.62 -12.69
CA ARG A 93 -9.36 1.72 -13.44
C ARG A 93 -10.13 2.98 -13.10
N LEU A 94 -10.20 3.36 -11.83
CA LEU A 94 -11.00 4.50 -11.35
C LEU A 94 -10.45 5.84 -11.87
N VAL A 95 -9.12 6.02 -11.91
CA VAL A 95 -8.50 7.27 -12.40
C VAL A 95 -8.76 7.56 -13.88
N ARG A 96 -9.25 6.58 -14.66
CA ARG A 96 -9.64 6.79 -16.07
C ARG A 96 -10.80 7.75 -16.21
N ASN A 97 -11.80 7.58 -15.35
CA ASN A 97 -13.11 8.21 -15.50
C ASN A 97 -13.44 9.17 -14.34
N HIS A 98 -12.63 9.18 -13.28
CA HIS A 98 -12.89 9.96 -12.08
C HIS A 98 -11.68 10.80 -11.67
N SER A 99 -11.87 11.72 -10.72
CA SER A 99 -10.77 12.49 -10.13
C SER A 99 -9.85 11.57 -9.31
N ASN A 100 -8.56 11.93 -9.23
CA ASN A 100 -7.58 11.18 -8.43
C ASN A 100 -8.04 11.04 -6.97
N THR A 101 -8.59 12.10 -6.38
CA THR A 101 -9.10 12.07 -4.99
C THR A 101 -10.23 11.06 -4.83
N PHE A 102 -11.20 11.05 -5.74
CA PHE A 102 -12.29 10.08 -5.70
C PHE A 102 -11.77 8.64 -5.87
N ALA A 103 -10.88 8.43 -6.84
CA ALA A 103 -10.30 7.12 -7.12
C ALA A 103 -9.50 6.59 -5.91
N ILE A 104 -8.70 7.45 -5.26
CA ILE A 104 -7.99 7.12 -4.01
C ILE A 104 -8.99 6.79 -2.91
N ALA A 105 -10.01 7.63 -2.69
CA ALA A 105 -10.99 7.40 -1.62
C ALA A 105 -11.69 6.05 -1.76
N ILE A 106 -12.16 5.70 -2.96
CA ILE A 106 -12.85 4.43 -3.21
C ILE A 106 -11.90 3.24 -3.08
N SER A 107 -10.70 3.31 -3.68
CA SER A 107 -9.70 2.23 -3.55
C SER A 107 -9.31 2.00 -2.09
N SER A 108 -9.15 3.08 -1.31
CA SER A 108 -8.80 3.03 0.12
C SER A 108 -9.92 2.45 0.96
N PHE A 109 -11.17 2.84 0.70
CA PHE A 109 -12.34 2.30 1.38
C PHE A 109 -12.44 0.78 1.15
N LEU A 110 -12.32 0.32 -0.10
CA LEU A 110 -12.35 -1.11 -0.43
C LEU A 110 -11.17 -1.88 0.21
N PHE A 111 -9.98 -1.26 0.27
CA PHE A 111 -8.83 -1.82 0.96
C PHE A 111 -9.10 -2.01 2.46
N GLY A 112 -9.73 -1.03 3.11
CA GLY A 112 -10.20 -1.15 4.48
C GLY A 112 -11.21 -2.30 4.66
N LEU A 113 -12.22 -2.40 3.78
CA LEU A 113 -13.23 -3.46 3.86
C LEU A 113 -12.66 -4.87 3.69
N LEU A 114 -11.60 -5.06 2.89
CA LEU A 114 -10.94 -6.38 2.75
C LEU A 114 -10.48 -6.92 4.11
N HIS A 115 -10.17 -6.05 5.06
CA HIS A 115 -9.69 -6.42 6.39
C HIS A 115 -10.80 -6.94 7.31
N LEU A 116 -12.08 -6.81 6.94
CA LEU A 116 -13.19 -7.44 7.65
C LEU A 116 -13.10 -8.97 7.66
N ARG A 117 -12.34 -9.59 6.73
CA ARG A 117 -12.07 -11.03 6.73
C ARG A 117 -11.45 -11.53 8.04
N ASN A 118 -10.82 -10.64 8.80
CA ASN A 118 -10.19 -10.96 10.08
C ASN A 118 -11.19 -11.03 11.25
N ILE A 119 -12.50 -10.87 10.99
CA ILE A 119 -13.57 -11.00 11.99
C ILE A 119 -13.56 -12.35 12.72
N TYR A 120 -13.04 -13.40 12.07
CA TYR A 120 -12.94 -14.72 12.68
C TYR A 120 -11.84 -14.79 13.75
N TRP A 121 -10.88 -13.86 13.73
CA TRP A 121 -9.63 -13.98 14.49
C TRP A 121 -9.36 -12.77 15.41
N LEU A 122 -10.08 -11.65 15.24
CA LEU A 122 -9.96 -10.45 16.07
C LEU A 122 -11.26 -10.19 16.83
N ASP A 123 -11.13 -9.56 18.00
CA ASP A 123 -12.27 -8.91 18.64
C ASP A 123 -12.77 -7.71 17.82
N THR A 124 -14.00 -7.27 18.11
CA THR A 124 -14.67 -6.19 17.38
C THR A 124 -13.87 -4.87 17.42
N GLU A 125 -13.23 -4.56 18.54
CA GLU A 125 -12.53 -3.28 18.70
C GLU A 125 -11.23 -3.25 17.89
N ALA A 126 -10.44 -4.32 17.97
CA ALA A 126 -9.24 -4.53 17.16
C ALA A 126 -9.57 -4.57 15.67
N LEU A 127 -10.66 -5.25 15.28
CA LEU A 127 -11.13 -5.30 13.90
C LEU A 127 -11.47 -3.90 13.37
N LEU A 128 -12.28 -3.12 14.10
CA LEU A 128 -12.68 -1.78 13.67
C LEU A 128 -11.49 -0.83 13.59
N ARG A 129 -10.56 -0.89 14.56
CA ARG A 129 -9.31 -0.12 14.49
C ARG A 129 -8.49 -0.48 13.27
N MET A 130 -8.32 -1.77 12.98
CA MET A 130 -7.55 -2.23 11.84
C MET A 130 -8.19 -1.78 10.52
N VAL A 131 -9.50 -1.95 10.35
CA VAL A 131 -10.25 -1.49 9.16
C VAL A 131 -10.17 0.02 8.99
N ALA A 132 -10.32 0.79 10.07
CA ALA A 132 -10.20 2.24 10.04
C ALA A 132 -8.78 2.68 9.69
N TYR A 133 -7.76 2.05 10.29
CA TYR A 133 -6.36 2.36 10.02
C TYR A 133 -5.97 2.04 8.57
N THR A 134 -6.29 0.84 8.09
CA THR A 134 -5.98 0.45 6.71
C THR A 134 -6.77 1.27 5.71
N GLY A 135 -8.05 1.56 5.97
CA GLY A 135 -8.92 2.32 5.06
C GLY A 135 -8.71 3.84 5.05
N LEU A 136 -8.40 4.45 6.18
CA LEU A 136 -8.32 5.91 6.32
C LEU A 136 -6.89 6.45 6.35
N VAL A 137 -5.89 5.61 6.65
CA VAL A 137 -4.48 6.02 6.75
C VAL A 137 -3.64 5.38 5.65
N LEU A 138 -3.50 4.05 5.67
CA LEU A 138 -2.65 3.35 4.70
C LEU A 138 -3.22 3.39 3.29
N GLY A 139 -4.53 3.20 3.16
CA GLY A 139 -5.31 3.30 1.94
C GLY A 139 -4.94 4.55 1.12
N PRO A 140 -5.22 5.75 1.67
CA PRO A 140 -4.97 6.99 0.99
C PRO A 140 -3.49 7.26 0.74
N LEU A 141 -2.62 6.91 1.70
CA LEU A 141 -1.17 7.05 1.58
C LEU A 141 -0.64 6.26 0.37
N PHE A 142 -0.97 4.97 0.30
CA PHE A 142 -0.50 4.07 -0.77
C PHE A 142 -1.10 4.47 -2.13
N GLY A 143 -2.37 4.87 -2.15
CA GLY A 143 -3.00 5.41 -3.36
C GLY A 143 -2.32 6.68 -3.86
N TYR A 144 -2.04 7.63 -2.98
CA TYR A 144 -1.33 8.86 -3.30
C TYR A 144 0.08 8.58 -3.83
N VAL A 145 0.86 7.76 -3.13
CA VAL A 145 2.22 7.37 -3.53
C VAL A 145 2.21 6.70 -4.90
N THR A 146 1.27 5.78 -5.15
CA THR A 146 1.13 5.10 -6.44
C THR A 146 0.92 6.09 -7.59
N LEU A 147 -0.02 7.04 -7.44
CA LEU A 147 -0.28 8.04 -8.49
C LEU A 147 0.86 9.04 -8.63
N ARG A 148 1.53 9.39 -7.53
CA ARG A 148 2.65 10.35 -7.53
C ARG A 148 3.91 9.79 -8.18
N CYS A 149 4.17 8.50 -7.98
CA CYS A 149 5.31 7.77 -8.55
C CYS A 149 4.99 7.12 -9.91
N ARG A 150 3.71 7.05 -10.28
CA ARG A 150 3.20 6.34 -11.49
C ARG A 150 3.59 4.87 -11.53
N THR A 151 3.75 4.25 -10.37
CA THR A 151 4.05 2.83 -10.18
C THR A 151 3.62 2.40 -8.77
N LEU A 152 3.14 1.16 -8.60
CA LEU A 152 2.66 0.64 -7.32
C LEU A 152 3.79 0.17 -6.38
N TRP A 153 5.00 -0.04 -6.88
CA TRP A 153 6.08 -0.67 -6.12
C TRP A 153 6.53 0.12 -4.88
N PRO A 154 6.59 1.47 -4.89
CA PRO A 154 6.82 2.24 -3.67
C PRO A 154 5.73 2.02 -2.61
N ALA A 155 4.46 1.85 -3.01
CA ALA A 155 3.39 1.52 -2.08
C ALA A 155 3.57 0.10 -1.51
N ALA A 156 3.94 -0.88 -2.34
CA ALA A 156 4.22 -2.24 -1.88
C ALA A 156 5.39 -2.28 -0.88
N ILE A 157 6.45 -1.51 -1.11
CA ILE A 157 7.59 -1.36 -0.19
C ILE A 157 7.12 -0.76 1.15
N LEU A 158 6.35 0.34 1.12
CA LEU A 158 5.80 0.96 2.34
C LEU A 158 4.89 0.01 3.10
N HIS A 159 4.11 -0.81 2.39
CA HIS A 159 3.25 -1.82 2.99
C HIS A 159 4.06 -2.92 3.69
N TYR A 160 5.11 -3.44 3.05
CA TYR A 160 6.05 -4.36 3.73
C TYR A 160 6.65 -3.74 4.99
N LEU A 161 7.08 -2.48 4.92
CA LEU A 161 7.65 -1.78 6.08
C LEU A 161 6.64 -1.61 7.22
N ASN A 162 5.38 -1.26 6.89
CA ASN A 162 4.30 -1.20 7.87
C ASN A 162 4.11 -2.54 8.58
N ASN A 163 4.09 -3.64 7.81
CA ASN A 163 3.92 -4.98 8.39
C ASN A 163 5.12 -5.39 9.23
N LEU A 164 6.34 -5.04 8.80
CA LEU A 164 7.54 -5.30 9.60
C LEU A 164 7.57 -4.50 10.91
N GLY A 165 6.96 -3.31 10.96
CA GLY A 165 6.80 -2.54 12.19
C GLY A 165 6.05 -3.26 13.30
N TYR A 166 5.35 -4.35 13.00
CA TYR A 166 4.76 -5.24 14.01
C TYR A 166 5.81 -6.02 14.82
N TYR A 167 6.99 -6.25 14.24
CA TYR A 167 8.05 -7.09 14.81
C TYR A 167 9.10 -6.35 15.63
N VAL A 168 9.05 -5.01 15.66
CA VAL A 168 10.02 -4.12 16.30
C VAL A 168 9.36 -3.38 17.45
#